data_AF-E6PBR9-F1
#
_entry.id   AF-E6PBR9-F1
#
_cell.length_a   1.000
_cell.length_b   1.000
_cell.length_c   1.000
_cell.angle_alpha   90.00
_cell.angle_beta   90.00
_cell.angle_gamma   90.00
#
_symmetry.space_group_name_H-M   'P 1'
#
loop_
_entity.id
_entity.type
_entity.pdbx_description
1 polymer ?
#
loop_
_entity_poly.entity_id
_entity_poly.type
_entity_poly.pdbx_seq_one_letter_code
_entity_poly.pdbx_strand_id
1 'polypeptide(L)'
;MATQRKQDDIKRLLASNCHQATINLNNQMKRYISHKGVNGIHYINIEETWQKIKLAARVIAAVQHPEDVMVVCSRIYGQRAAIKFAGYTHCKSTSSSRWTPGTLTNYQTLKYEEPRVLIVTDPRSDFQAIKEASYVNIPVIALCDSDSPLAYVDVVIPCNNRSTESISMIYWMIAREVKILRGELSKDEEWEVMVDLFYHKTLPTAEQKEAEEEEGAEGAEEKVAEVKEGEAEQNTDNKNW
;
A
#
# COMPACT_ATOMS: atom_id res chain seq x y z
N MET A 1 1.60 -25.68 -9.98
CA MET A 1 0.79 -24.45 -9.96
C MET A 1 1.07 -23.57 -8.75
N ALA A 2 0.97 -24.07 -7.51
CA ALA A 2 1.23 -23.25 -6.30
C ALA A 2 2.61 -22.56 -6.29
N THR A 3 3.65 -23.23 -6.83
CA THR A 3 5.00 -22.68 -6.96
C THR A 3 5.09 -21.53 -7.96
N GLN A 4 4.32 -21.58 -9.05
CA GLN A 4 4.34 -20.57 -10.11
C GLN A 4 3.65 -19.27 -9.64
N ARG A 5 2.50 -19.40 -8.99
CA ARG A 5 1.82 -18.26 -8.34
C ARG A 5 2.69 -17.58 -7.29
N LYS A 6 3.44 -18.36 -6.49
CA LYS A 6 4.42 -17.81 -5.54
C LYS A 6 5.49 -16.97 -6.26
N GLN A 7 6.01 -17.44 -7.40
CA GLN A 7 7.01 -16.70 -8.17
C GLN A 7 6.45 -15.39 -8.71
N ASP A 8 5.22 -15.38 -9.23
CA ASP A 8 4.62 -14.16 -9.78
C ASP A 8 4.30 -13.13 -8.70
N ASP A 9 3.86 -13.59 -7.52
CA ASP A 9 3.72 -12.74 -6.33
C ASP A 9 5.04 -12.12 -5.89
N ILE A 10 6.13 -12.89 -5.89
CA ILE A 10 7.46 -12.39 -5.54
C ILE A 10 7.95 -11.37 -6.58
N LYS A 11 7.71 -11.60 -7.88
CA LYS A 11 8.03 -10.62 -8.93
C LYS A 11 7.31 -9.30 -8.71
N ARG A 12 6.01 -9.34 -8.36
CA ARG A 12 5.23 -8.12 -8.04
C ARG A 12 5.80 -7.38 -6.82
N LEU A 13 6.16 -8.09 -5.75
CA LEU A 13 6.79 -7.51 -4.55
C LEU A 13 8.17 -6.89 -4.84
N LEU A 14 8.94 -7.49 -5.74
CA LEU A 14 10.21 -6.95 -6.21
C LEU A 14 9.99 -5.66 -7.02
N ALA A 15 9.04 -5.68 -7.96
CA ALA A 15 8.73 -4.55 -8.83
C ALA A 15 8.29 -3.30 -8.04
N SER A 16 7.54 -3.47 -6.95
CA SER A 16 7.09 -2.37 -6.09
C SER A 16 8.08 -1.95 -5.01
N ASN A 17 9.34 -2.39 -5.11
CA ASN A 17 10.41 -2.04 -4.18
C ASN A 17 10.14 -2.39 -2.71
N CYS A 18 9.34 -3.44 -2.44
CA CYS A 18 9.02 -3.88 -1.06
C CYS A 18 10.24 -4.37 -0.28
N HIS A 19 11.29 -4.78 -0.98
CA HIS A 19 12.51 -5.36 -0.43
C HIS A 19 13.51 -4.30 0.05
N GLN A 20 13.39 -3.06 -0.42
CA GLN A 20 14.29 -1.97 -0.06
C GLN A 20 13.81 -1.30 1.22
N ALA A 21 14.56 -1.46 2.31
CA ALA A 21 14.24 -0.90 3.62
C ALA A 21 14.94 0.44 3.85
N THR A 22 15.05 0.86 5.12
CA THR A 22 15.82 2.04 5.51
C THR A 22 17.28 1.70 5.87
N ILE A 23 18.07 2.74 6.15
CA ILE A 23 19.47 2.65 6.60
C ILE A 23 19.55 2.22 8.07
N ASN A 24 18.54 2.57 8.87
CA ASN A 24 18.51 2.28 10.29
C ASN A 24 17.90 0.90 10.55
N LEU A 25 18.32 0.29 11.65
CA LEU A 25 17.92 -1.06 12.00
C LEU A 25 17.54 -1.18 13.47
N ASN A 26 16.30 -1.59 13.71
CA ASN A 26 15.86 -2.07 15.01
C ASN A 26 16.35 -3.50 15.27
N ASN A 27 16.80 -3.78 16.50
CA ASN A 27 17.37 -5.07 16.88
C ASN A 27 16.39 -6.24 16.68
N GLN A 28 15.10 -6.02 16.94
CA GLN A 28 14.06 -7.04 16.77
C GLN A 28 13.72 -7.32 15.29
N MET A 29 14.00 -6.37 14.39
CA MET A 29 13.78 -6.53 12.95
C MET A 29 14.92 -7.28 12.24
N LYS A 30 16.07 -7.49 12.89
CA LYS A 30 17.23 -8.20 12.32
C LYS A 30 16.89 -9.55 11.69
N ARG A 31 15.92 -10.28 12.27
CA ARG A 31 15.49 -11.59 11.76
C ARG A 31 14.89 -11.55 10.35
N TYR A 32 14.30 -10.41 9.96
CA TYR A 32 13.63 -10.24 8.67
C TYR A 32 14.54 -9.68 7.57
N ILE A 33 15.81 -9.41 7.90
CA ILE A 33 16.76 -8.77 7.00
C ILE A 33 17.69 -9.82 6.43
N SER A 34 17.86 -9.78 5.11
CA SER A 34 18.73 -10.68 4.37
C SER A 34 20.19 -10.20 4.42
N HIS A 35 20.45 -9.00 3.91
CA HIS A 35 21.79 -8.43 3.81
C HIS A 35 21.73 -6.90 3.79
N LYS A 36 22.90 -6.27 3.88
CA LYS A 36 23.07 -4.82 3.80
C LYS A 36 23.78 -4.49 2.48
N GLY A 37 23.23 -3.55 1.73
CA GLY A 37 23.81 -3.08 0.47
C GLY A 37 24.99 -2.13 0.68
N VAL A 38 25.65 -1.80 -0.43
CA VAL A 38 26.81 -0.87 -0.46
C VAL A 38 26.44 0.52 0.05
N ASN A 39 25.23 0.99 -0.26
CA ASN A 39 24.70 2.29 0.16
C ASN A 39 24.26 2.33 1.64
N GLY A 40 24.49 1.24 2.38
CA GLY A 40 24.06 1.09 3.76
C GLY A 40 22.56 0.81 3.95
N ILE A 41 21.82 0.65 2.87
CA ILE A 41 20.40 0.27 2.88
C ILE A 41 20.27 -1.21 3.27
N HIS A 42 19.30 -1.51 4.13
CA HIS A 42 18.96 -2.88 4.48
C HIS A 42 18.00 -3.50 3.47
N TYR A 43 18.18 -4.79 3.16
CA TYR A 43 17.30 -5.54 2.28
C TYR A 43 16.47 -6.57 3.07
N ILE A 44 15.15 -6.48 2.95
CA ILE A 44 14.20 -7.38 3.60
C ILE A 44 14.13 -8.70 2.82
N ASN A 45 14.04 -9.82 3.53
CA ASN A 45 13.81 -11.13 2.92
C ASN A 45 12.35 -11.24 2.42
N ILE A 46 12.16 -11.23 1.10
CA ILE A 46 10.84 -11.26 0.44
C ILE A 46 10.08 -12.56 0.68
N GLU A 47 10.79 -13.67 0.89
CA GLU A 47 10.12 -14.92 1.21
C GLU A 47 9.41 -14.83 2.57
N GLU A 48 10.05 -14.19 3.55
CA GLU A 48 9.46 -13.96 4.85
C GLU A 48 8.31 -12.95 4.78
N THR A 49 8.42 -11.90 3.96
CA THR A 49 7.30 -10.96 3.74
C THR A 49 6.07 -11.71 3.20
N TRP A 50 6.25 -12.56 2.20
CA TRP A 50 5.17 -13.35 1.60
C TRP A 50 4.53 -14.33 2.60
N GLN A 51 5.35 -15.00 3.42
CA GLN A 51 4.84 -15.88 4.49
C GLN A 51 4.03 -15.10 5.53
N LYS A 52 4.48 -13.89 5.91
CA LYS A 52 3.78 -13.02 6.86
C LYS A 52 2.50 -12.45 6.30
N ILE A 53 2.45 -12.10 5.00
CA ILE A 53 1.23 -11.70 4.30
C ILE A 53 0.18 -12.82 4.39
N LYS A 54 0.58 -14.07 4.14
CA LYS A 54 -0.33 -15.22 4.26
C LYS A 54 -0.78 -15.48 5.69
N LEU A 55 0.10 -15.29 6.67
CA LEU A 55 -0.25 -15.41 8.08
C LEU A 55 -1.29 -14.34 8.46
N ALA A 56 -1.08 -13.09 8.08
CA ALA A 56 -2.00 -12.00 8.35
C ALA A 56 -3.36 -12.22 7.67
N ALA A 57 -3.37 -12.67 6.41
CA ALA A 57 -4.62 -12.99 5.70
C ALA A 57 -5.43 -14.08 6.43
N ARG A 58 -4.78 -15.09 7.02
CA ARG A 58 -5.46 -16.12 7.84
C ARG A 58 -6.05 -15.54 9.12
N VAL A 59 -5.33 -14.63 9.80
CA VAL A 59 -5.85 -13.96 11.01
C VAL A 59 -7.10 -13.14 10.67
N ILE A 60 -7.07 -12.39 9.56
CA ILE A 60 -8.20 -11.57 9.10
C ILE A 60 -9.38 -12.45 8.68
N ALA A 61 -9.12 -13.56 7.99
CA ALA A 61 -10.17 -14.50 7.56
C ALA A 61 -10.79 -15.29 8.72
N ALA A 62 -10.09 -15.43 9.85
CA ALA A 62 -10.61 -16.10 11.04
C ALA A 62 -11.69 -15.28 11.77
N VAL A 63 -11.77 -13.97 11.51
CA VAL A 63 -12.80 -13.11 12.07
C VAL A 63 -14.10 -13.33 11.30
N GLN A 64 -15.16 -13.74 12.01
CA GLN A 64 -16.47 -14.04 11.42
C GLN A 64 -17.15 -12.81 10.80
N HIS A 65 -17.11 -11.68 11.52
CA HIS A 65 -17.65 -10.42 11.03
C HIS A 65 -16.51 -9.55 10.47
N PRO A 66 -16.50 -9.28 9.14
CA PRO A 66 -15.41 -8.51 8.53
C PRO A 66 -15.33 -7.07 9.05
N GLU A 67 -16.46 -6.52 9.49
CA GLU A 67 -16.61 -5.17 10.04
C GLU A 67 -15.87 -4.97 11.36
N ASP A 68 -15.53 -6.05 12.06
CA ASP A 68 -14.78 -6.01 13.32
C ASP A 68 -13.27 -5.90 13.09
N VAL A 69 -12.81 -5.88 11.83
CA VAL A 69 -11.42 -5.63 11.49
C VAL A 69 -11.30 -4.16 11.13
N MET A 70 -10.41 -3.44 11.83
CA MET A 70 -10.15 -2.03 11.59
C MET A 70 -8.76 -1.83 10.99
N VAL A 71 -8.69 -1.04 9.93
CA VAL A 71 -7.43 -0.58 9.33
C VAL A 71 -7.17 0.87 9.68
N VAL A 72 -5.99 1.14 10.24
CA VAL A 72 -5.53 2.45 10.66
C VAL A 72 -4.33 2.87 9.81
N CYS A 73 -4.43 4.08 9.27
CA CYS A 73 -3.36 4.71 8.52
C CYS A 73 -3.41 6.22 8.70
N SER A 74 -2.44 6.80 9.44
CA SER A 74 -2.26 8.25 9.49
C SER A 74 -1.47 8.79 8.29
N ARG A 75 -0.58 7.98 7.70
CA ARG A 75 0.26 8.43 6.58
C ARG A 75 -0.54 8.60 5.29
N ILE A 76 -0.38 9.75 4.65
CA ILE A 76 -1.03 10.10 3.38
C ILE A 76 -0.83 9.02 2.32
N TYR A 77 0.41 8.53 2.16
CA TYR A 77 0.77 7.49 1.19
C TYR A 77 -0.01 6.18 1.31
N GLY A 78 -0.48 5.83 2.51
CA GLY A 78 -1.20 4.58 2.76
C GLY A 78 -2.73 4.73 2.89
N GLN A 79 -3.25 5.95 3.04
CA GLN A 79 -4.68 6.19 3.32
C GLN A 79 -5.58 5.61 2.23
N ARG A 80 -5.25 5.86 0.95
CA ARG A 80 -6.04 5.33 -0.16
C ARG A 80 -5.99 3.80 -0.22
N ALA A 81 -4.83 3.20 0.03
CA ALA A 81 -4.68 1.76 0.07
C ALA A 81 -5.54 1.14 1.20
N ALA A 82 -5.54 1.75 2.39
CA ALA A 82 -6.36 1.32 3.53
C ALA A 82 -7.87 1.42 3.23
N ILE A 83 -8.33 2.53 2.64
CA ILE A 83 -9.75 2.72 2.27
C ILE A 83 -10.18 1.71 1.21
N LYS A 84 -9.35 1.48 0.18
CA LYS A 84 -9.64 0.49 -0.86
C LYS A 84 -9.63 -0.92 -0.31
N PHE A 85 -8.66 -1.25 0.54
CA PHE A 85 -8.60 -2.53 1.23
C PHE A 85 -9.89 -2.79 2.02
N ALA A 86 -10.32 -1.82 2.83
CA ALA A 86 -11.55 -1.88 3.60
C ALA A 86 -12.79 -2.09 2.71
N GLY A 87 -12.87 -1.36 1.59
CA GLY A 87 -13.96 -1.52 0.62
C GLY A 87 -14.05 -2.92 0.00
N TYR A 88 -12.92 -3.56 -0.30
CA TYR A 88 -12.89 -4.88 -0.93
C TYR A 88 -13.02 -6.07 0.04
N THR A 89 -12.65 -5.88 1.30
CA THR A 89 -12.70 -6.90 2.34
C THR A 89 -13.87 -6.73 3.31
N HIS A 90 -14.68 -5.68 3.13
CA HIS A 90 -15.76 -5.27 4.04
C HIS A 90 -15.29 -4.98 5.47
N CYS A 91 -14.02 -4.56 5.60
CA CYS A 91 -13.45 -4.11 6.86
C CYS A 91 -13.74 -2.63 7.08
N LYS A 92 -13.57 -2.17 8.33
CA LYS A 92 -13.60 -0.74 8.63
C LYS A 92 -12.23 -0.13 8.39
N SER A 93 -12.19 1.11 7.89
CA SER A 93 -10.97 1.90 7.85
C SER A 93 -11.19 3.22 8.53
N THR A 94 -10.17 3.71 9.23
CA THR A 94 -10.16 5.09 9.69
C THR A 94 -10.11 5.99 8.46
N SER A 95 -11.20 6.70 8.19
CA SER A 95 -11.31 7.62 7.05
C SER A 95 -10.54 8.94 7.25
N SER A 96 -10.05 9.19 8.48
CA SER A 96 -9.31 10.39 8.83
C SER A 96 -7.81 10.14 8.88
N SER A 97 -7.05 11.08 8.32
CA SER A 97 -5.59 11.18 8.44
C SER A 97 -5.12 11.23 9.90
N ARG A 98 -5.98 11.65 10.83
CA ARG A 98 -5.64 11.82 12.25
C ARG A 98 -6.38 10.79 13.11
N TRP A 99 -5.61 10.01 13.86
CA TRP A 99 -6.15 9.19 14.93
C TRP A 99 -6.70 10.06 16.05
N THR A 100 -7.95 9.81 16.46
CA THR A 100 -8.55 10.50 17.61
C THR A 100 -8.25 9.67 18.86
N PRO A 101 -7.49 10.18 19.84
CA PRO A 101 -7.21 9.43 21.05
C PRO A 101 -8.50 9.07 21.79
N GLY A 102 -8.57 7.84 22.29
CA GLY A 102 -9.74 7.30 22.97
C GLY A 102 -10.76 6.64 22.05
N THR A 103 -10.45 6.45 20.77
CA THR A 103 -11.33 5.75 19.81
C THR A 103 -11.57 4.30 20.28
N LEU A 104 -10.57 3.63 20.86
CA LEU A 104 -10.72 2.25 21.34
C LEU A 104 -11.06 2.16 22.83
N THR A 105 -10.82 3.21 23.63
CA THR A 105 -10.93 3.13 25.10
C THR A 105 -12.09 3.94 25.68
N ASN A 106 -12.55 4.99 24.98
CA ASN A 106 -13.56 5.91 25.50
C ASN A 106 -14.94 5.63 24.90
N TYR A 107 -15.72 4.80 25.60
CA TYR A 107 -17.08 4.40 25.23
C TYR A 107 -18.10 5.55 25.16
N GLN A 108 -17.79 6.72 25.74
CA GLN A 108 -18.70 7.88 25.70
C GLN A 108 -18.63 8.63 24.37
N THR A 109 -17.60 8.40 23.56
CA THR A 109 -17.43 9.11 22.29
C THR A 109 -18.29 8.48 21.19
N LEU A 110 -18.79 9.30 20.27
CA LEU A 110 -19.58 8.83 19.12
C LEU A 110 -18.78 7.95 18.15
N LYS A 111 -17.45 8.08 18.15
CA LYS A 111 -16.53 7.32 17.31
C LYS A 111 -15.92 6.13 18.03
N TYR A 112 -16.51 5.70 19.15
CA TYR A 112 -16.05 4.54 19.87
C TYR A 112 -16.23 3.28 19.02
N GLU A 113 -15.15 2.52 18.86
CA GLU A 113 -15.17 1.27 18.12
C GLU A 113 -14.36 0.20 18.85
N GLU A 114 -14.87 -1.04 18.83
CA GLU A 114 -14.23 -2.22 19.42
C GLU A 114 -13.87 -3.24 18.34
N PRO A 115 -12.84 -2.98 17.52
CA PRO A 115 -12.38 -3.95 16.55
C PRO A 115 -11.72 -5.15 17.26
N ARG A 116 -11.90 -6.33 16.68
CA ARG A 116 -11.26 -7.57 17.11
C ARG A 116 -9.85 -7.73 16.59
N VAL A 117 -9.51 -7.06 15.49
CA VAL A 117 -8.17 -7.05 14.91
C VAL A 117 -7.87 -5.65 14.38
N LEU A 118 -6.69 -5.14 14.72
CA LEU A 118 -6.20 -3.86 14.22
C LEU A 118 -5.11 -4.10 13.17
N ILE A 119 -5.23 -3.47 12.01
CA ILE A 119 -4.19 -3.43 10.98
C ILE A 119 -3.61 -2.02 10.93
N VAL A 120 -2.29 -1.90 11.03
CA VAL A 120 -1.58 -0.62 11.10
C VAL A 120 -0.56 -0.50 9.98
N THR A 121 -0.50 0.67 9.33
CA THR A 121 0.45 0.93 8.23
C THR A 121 1.86 1.31 8.64
N ASP A 122 2.01 2.06 9.72
CA ASP A 122 3.31 2.39 10.25
C ASP A 122 3.22 2.48 11.77
N PRO A 123 3.88 1.59 12.52
CA PRO A 123 3.83 1.62 13.98
C PRO A 123 4.45 2.88 14.58
N ARG A 124 5.29 3.62 13.85
CA ARG A 124 5.84 4.89 14.33
C ARG A 124 4.82 6.01 14.26
N SER A 125 4.14 6.19 13.13
CA SER A 125 3.12 7.23 12.97
C SER A 125 1.83 6.91 13.73
N ASP A 126 1.42 5.63 13.77
CA ASP A 126 0.15 5.16 14.35
C ASP A 126 0.32 4.60 15.79
N PHE A 127 1.39 5.01 16.50
CA PHE A 127 1.74 4.48 17.83
C PHE A 127 0.60 4.62 18.84
N GLN A 128 -0.24 5.65 18.70
CA GLN A 128 -1.34 5.92 19.61
C GLN A 128 -2.43 4.83 19.51
N ALA A 129 -2.74 4.38 18.29
CA ALA A 129 -3.70 3.29 18.07
C ALA A 129 -3.17 1.97 18.63
N ILE A 130 -1.87 1.69 18.44
CA ILE A 130 -1.20 0.51 18.99
C ILE A 130 -1.23 0.51 20.52
N LYS A 131 -0.95 1.67 21.13
CA LYS A 131 -0.98 1.81 22.59
C LYS A 131 -2.39 1.61 23.14
N GLU A 132 -3.41 2.16 22.49
CA GLU A 132 -4.80 1.97 22.89
C GLU A 132 -5.25 0.51 22.73
N ALA A 133 -4.84 -0.16 21.65
CA ALA A 133 -5.10 -1.59 21.46
C ALA A 133 -4.56 -2.45 22.61
N SER A 134 -3.40 -2.08 23.18
CA SER A 134 -2.81 -2.76 24.34
C SER A 134 -3.65 -2.63 25.62
N TYR A 135 -4.44 -1.56 25.78
CA TYR A 135 -5.32 -1.40 26.95
C TYR A 135 -6.56 -2.29 26.87
N VAL A 136 -7.01 -2.64 25.65
CA VAL A 136 -8.27 -3.36 25.37
C VAL A 136 -8.01 -4.80 24.91
N ASN A 137 -6.76 -5.26 24.88
CA ASN A 137 -6.33 -6.59 24.43
C ASN A 137 -6.70 -6.90 22.97
N ILE A 138 -6.61 -5.91 22.09
CA ILE A 138 -6.87 -6.08 20.66
C ILE A 138 -5.56 -6.50 19.97
N PRO A 139 -5.53 -7.62 19.23
CA PRO A 139 -4.33 -8.04 18.49
C PRO A 139 -4.02 -7.09 17.32
N VAL A 140 -2.73 -6.79 17.15
CA VAL A 140 -2.23 -5.82 16.17
C VAL A 140 -1.39 -6.49 15.08
N ILE A 141 -1.76 -6.26 13.83
CA ILE A 141 -0.98 -6.58 12.63
C ILE A 141 -0.39 -5.26 12.11
N ALA A 142 0.94 -5.18 11.95
CA ALA A 142 1.58 -3.95 11.47
C ALA A 142 2.51 -4.18 10.28
N LEU A 143 2.43 -3.25 9.32
CA LEU A 143 3.40 -3.08 8.24
C LEU A 143 4.63 -2.37 8.82
N CYS A 144 5.77 -3.06 8.82
CA CYS A 144 6.97 -2.61 9.53
C CYS A 144 8.19 -2.58 8.61
N ASP A 145 8.91 -1.48 8.65
CA ASP A 145 10.20 -1.32 7.98
C ASP A 145 11.35 -1.69 8.94
N SER A 146 12.59 -1.68 8.47
CA SER A 146 13.78 -2.06 9.25
C SER A 146 13.97 -1.26 10.54
N ASP A 147 13.52 -0.01 10.59
CA ASP A 147 13.66 0.89 11.73
C ASP A 147 12.37 1.03 12.56
N SER A 148 11.30 0.33 12.19
CA SER A 148 10.01 0.37 12.89
C SER A 148 10.11 -0.25 14.28
N PRO A 149 9.51 0.37 15.32
CA PRO A 149 9.37 -0.25 16.64
C PRO A 149 8.34 -1.38 16.58
N LEU A 150 8.63 -2.52 17.24
CA LEU A 150 7.70 -3.66 17.35
C LEU A 150 7.04 -3.76 18.73
N ALA A 151 6.98 -2.66 19.48
CA ALA A 151 6.29 -2.66 20.76
C ALA A 151 4.79 -2.86 20.55
N TYR A 152 4.20 -3.85 21.23
CA TYR A 152 2.77 -4.19 21.16
C TYR A 152 2.26 -4.59 19.76
N VAL A 153 3.15 -5.08 18.89
CA VAL A 153 2.80 -5.65 17.58
C VAL A 153 2.91 -7.16 17.64
N ASP A 154 1.81 -7.86 17.33
CA ASP A 154 1.77 -9.33 17.38
C ASP A 154 2.22 -9.96 16.06
N VAL A 155 1.69 -9.46 14.94
CA VAL A 155 2.05 -9.93 13.60
C VAL A 155 2.72 -8.82 12.83
N VAL A 156 4.00 -9.05 12.53
CA VAL A 156 4.82 -8.15 11.73
C VAL A 156 4.78 -8.59 10.28
N ILE A 157 4.42 -7.67 9.39
CA ILE A 157 4.64 -7.82 7.95
C ILE A 157 5.84 -6.93 7.60
N PRO A 158 7.02 -7.53 7.36
CA PRO A 158 8.20 -6.75 7.01
C PRO A 158 8.03 -6.16 5.61
N CYS A 159 8.15 -4.85 5.47
CA CYS A 159 7.98 -4.14 4.22
C CYS A 159 8.48 -2.70 4.25
N ASN A 160 8.72 -2.14 3.06
CA ASN A 160 8.97 -0.71 2.90
C ASN A 160 7.69 0.10 3.14
N ASN A 161 7.64 0.85 4.24
CA ASN A 161 6.47 1.66 4.61
C ASN A 161 6.58 3.15 4.16
N ARG A 162 7.55 3.46 3.29
CA ARG A 162 7.75 4.81 2.73
C ARG A 162 7.26 4.92 1.30
N SER A 163 7.41 3.85 0.51
CA SER A 163 6.93 3.81 -0.86
C SER A 163 5.41 3.60 -0.90
N THR A 164 4.72 4.43 -1.69
CA THR A 164 3.30 4.25 -2.01
C THR A 164 3.07 2.90 -2.68
N GLU A 165 3.95 2.51 -3.60
CA GLU A 165 3.84 1.27 -4.35
C GLU A 165 3.89 0.05 -3.45
N SER A 166 4.83 0.05 -2.50
CA SER A 166 5.02 -1.07 -1.58
C SER A 166 3.82 -1.25 -0.65
N ILE A 167 3.32 -0.17 -0.04
CA ILE A 167 2.16 -0.23 0.86
C ILE A 167 0.94 -0.73 0.12
N SER A 168 0.67 -0.17 -1.07
CA SER A 168 -0.49 -0.53 -1.88
C SER A 168 -0.41 -1.97 -2.37
N MET A 169 0.77 -2.44 -2.79
CA MET A 169 0.97 -3.85 -3.17
C MET A 169 0.64 -4.80 -2.03
N ILE A 170 1.07 -4.49 -0.81
CA ILE A 170 0.84 -5.37 0.34
C ILE A 170 -0.64 -5.42 0.69
N TYR A 171 -1.32 -4.27 0.74
CA TYR A 171 -2.76 -4.25 0.96
C TYR A 171 -3.53 -5.01 -0.13
N TRP A 172 -3.15 -4.82 -1.40
CA TRP A 172 -3.74 -5.55 -2.51
C TRP A 172 -3.57 -7.06 -2.36
N MET A 173 -2.36 -7.52 -2.01
CA MET A 173 -2.09 -8.95 -1.79
C MET A 173 -2.86 -9.51 -0.59
N ILE A 174 -2.92 -8.79 0.53
CA ILE A 174 -3.70 -9.22 1.71
C ILE A 174 -5.18 -9.30 1.33
N ALA A 175 -5.75 -8.30 0.66
CA ALA A 175 -7.16 -8.30 0.25
C ALA A 175 -7.47 -9.50 -0.64
N ARG A 176 -6.62 -9.74 -1.66
CA ARG A 176 -6.76 -10.89 -2.56
C ARG A 176 -6.72 -12.22 -1.80
N GLU A 177 -5.77 -12.41 -0.89
CA GLU A 177 -5.66 -13.65 -0.11
C GLU A 177 -6.83 -13.81 0.87
N VAL A 178 -7.35 -12.73 1.47
CA VAL A 178 -8.54 -12.78 2.34
C VAL A 178 -9.77 -13.20 1.54
N LYS A 179 -10.01 -12.62 0.35
CA LYS A 179 -11.13 -13.02 -0.53
C LYS A 179 -11.06 -14.49 -0.94
N ILE A 180 -9.86 -15.00 -1.21
CA ILE A 180 -9.64 -16.40 -1.54
C ILE A 180 -9.92 -17.32 -0.35
N LEU A 181 -9.49 -16.92 0.86
CA LEU A 181 -9.75 -17.70 2.07
C LEU A 181 -11.25 -17.71 2.43
N ARG A 182 -11.97 -16.63 2.12
CA ARG A 182 -13.44 -16.56 2.29
C ARG A 182 -14.22 -17.28 1.20
N GLY A 183 -13.56 -17.71 0.11
CA GLY A 183 -14.20 -18.39 -1.02
C GLY A 183 -14.93 -17.48 -2.00
N GLU A 184 -14.72 -16.16 -1.92
CA GLU A 184 -15.26 -15.19 -2.88
C GLU A 184 -14.54 -15.23 -4.22
N LEU A 185 -13.25 -15.58 -4.20
CA LEU A 185 -12.40 -15.69 -5.38
C LEU A 185 -11.79 -17.09 -5.43
N SER A 186 -11.77 -17.70 -6.63
CA SER A 186 -11.09 -18.97 -6.84
C SER A 186 -9.56 -18.78 -6.81
N LYS A 187 -8.80 -19.86 -6.57
CA LYS A 187 -7.33 -19.77 -6.52
C LYS A 187 -6.68 -19.63 -7.90
N ASP A 188 -7.40 -20.02 -8.94
CA ASP A 188 -6.88 -20.09 -10.31
C ASP A 188 -7.21 -18.83 -11.10
N GLU A 189 -8.20 -18.07 -10.65
CA GLU A 189 -8.60 -16.80 -11.25
C GLU A 189 -7.75 -15.64 -10.73
N GLU A 190 -7.31 -14.79 -11.66
CA GLU A 190 -6.64 -13.54 -11.32
C GLU A 190 -7.66 -12.53 -10.83
N TRP A 191 -7.26 -11.70 -9.87
CA TRP A 191 -8.16 -10.67 -9.37
C TRP A 191 -8.24 -9.52 -10.38
N GLU A 192 -9.43 -9.24 -10.89
CA GLU A 192 -9.69 -8.19 -11.90
C GLU A 192 -9.23 -6.79 -11.47
N VAL A 193 -9.15 -6.54 -10.17
CA VAL A 193 -8.76 -5.24 -9.63
C VAL A 193 -7.26 -5.05 -9.76
N MET A 194 -6.86 -4.05 -10.54
CA MET A 194 -5.45 -3.65 -10.66
C MET A 194 -4.92 -3.02 -9.37
N VAL A 195 -3.62 -3.19 -9.15
CA VAL A 195 -2.89 -2.65 -7.99
C VAL A 195 -2.96 -1.12 -7.96
N ASP A 196 -2.90 -0.47 -9.13
CA ASP A 196 -2.84 0.99 -9.24
C ASP A 196 -4.04 1.71 -8.62
N LEU A 197 -5.15 0.99 -8.46
CA LEU A 197 -6.32 1.51 -7.77
C LEU A 197 -6.04 1.79 -6.28
N PHE A 198 -5.10 1.07 -5.67
CA PHE A 198 -4.65 1.22 -4.30
C PHE A 198 -3.58 2.30 -4.13
N TYR A 199 -2.93 2.76 -5.21
CA TYR A 199 -1.91 3.80 -5.10
C TYR A 199 -2.48 5.11 -4.58
N HIS A 200 -1.71 5.80 -3.76
CA HIS A 200 -2.02 7.16 -3.39
C HIS A 200 -1.98 8.05 -4.65
N LYS A 201 -3.09 8.72 -4.96
CA LYS A 201 -3.11 9.77 -5.98
C LYS A 201 -2.65 11.05 -5.30
N THR A 202 -1.48 11.55 -5.65
CA THR A 202 -1.16 12.95 -5.38
C THR A 202 -2.15 13.79 -6.20
N LEU A 203 -2.94 14.63 -5.52
CA LEU A 203 -3.59 15.72 -6.22
C LEU A 203 -2.46 16.58 -6.76
N PRO A 204 -2.42 16.90 -8.07
CA PRO A 204 -1.43 17.83 -8.56
C PRO A 204 -1.64 19.14 -7.82
N THR A 205 -0.58 19.61 -7.16
CA THR A 205 -0.52 20.94 -6.53
C THR A 205 -0.90 21.98 -7.60
N ALA A 206 -1.45 23.15 -7.22
CA ALA A 206 -1.78 24.19 -8.20
C ALA A 206 -0.59 24.49 -9.14
N GLU A 207 0.63 24.50 -8.60
CA GLU A 207 1.90 24.64 -9.33
C GLU A 207 2.19 23.50 -10.33
N GLN A 208 1.78 22.27 -10.03
CA GLN A 208 1.94 21.13 -10.94
C GLN A 208 0.86 21.09 -12.02
N LYS A 209 -0.34 21.61 -11.73
CA LYS A 209 -1.37 21.82 -12.74
C LYS A 209 -1.01 22.96 -13.69
N GLU A 210 -0.45 24.05 -13.16
CA GLU A 210 0.08 25.16 -13.97
C GLU A 210 1.22 24.66 -14.86
N ALA A 211 2.14 23.84 -14.34
CA ALA A 211 3.20 23.22 -15.16
C ALA A 211 2.66 22.21 -16.20
N GLU A 212 1.67 21.38 -15.85
CA GLU A 212 1.02 20.45 -16.81
C GLU A 212 0.20 21.21 -17.88
N GLU A 213 -0.36 22.38 -17.55
CA GLU A 213 -1.04 23.27 -18.49
C GLU A 213 -0.05 24.01 -19.39
N GLU A 214 1.11 24.43 -18.89
CA GLU A 214 2.21 25.01 -19.67
C GLU A 214 2.84 23.98 -20.61
N GLU A 215 3.18 22.78 -20.13
CA GLU A 215 3.69 21.68 -20.98
C GLU A 215 2.64 21.21 -22.00
N GLY A 216 1.35 21.24 -21.62
CA GLY A 216 0.23 20.96 -22.53
C GLY A 216 0.06 22.02 -23.63
N ALA A 217 0.38 23.28 -23.33
CA ALA A 217 0.36 24.38 -24.31
C ALA A 217 1.55 24.29 -25.27
N GLU A 218 2.76 24.03 -24.76
CA GLU A 218 3.97 23.85 -25.59
C GLU A 218 3.85 22.62 -26.51
N GLY A 219 3.35 21.49 -26.00
CA GLY A 219 3.11 20.30 -26.82
C GLY A 219 1.96 20.44 -27.84
N ALA A 220 1.05 21.40 -27.64
CA ALA A 220 0.05 21.76 -28.63
C ALA A 220 0.62 22.68 -29.72
N GLU A 221 1.54 23.58 -29.37
CA GLU A 221 2.24 24.43 -30.34
C GLU A 221 3.21 23.62 -31.22
N GLU A 222 3.93 22.63 -30.66
CA GLU A 222 4.80 21.72 -31.43
C GLU A 222 3.99 20.87 -32.42
N LYS A 223 2.84 20.33 -32.00
CA LYS A 223 1.95 19.57 -32.90
C LYS A 223 1.33 20.43 -33.99
N VAL A 224 1.06 21.70 -33.72
CA VAL A 224 0.57 22.66 -34.74
C VAL A 224 1.68 23.06 -35.70
N ALA A 225 2.95 23.06 -35.27
CA ALA A 225 4.11 23.29 -36.13
C ALA A 225 4.38 22.08 -37.06
N GLU A 226 4.36 20.85 -36.55
CA GLU A 226 4.53 19.63 -37.37
C GLU A 226 3.42 19.46 -38.42
N VAL A 227 2.17 19.84 -38.10
CA VAL A 227 1.05 19.79 -39.06
C VAL A 227 1.24 20.81 -40.19
N LYS A 228 1.82 21.98 -39.90
CA LYS A 228 2.10 23.00 -40.92
C LYS A 228 3.29 22.64 -41.82
N GLU A 229 4.30 21.95 -41.29
CA GLU A 229 5.41 21.44 -42.10
C GLU A 229 4.97 20.29 -43.02
N GLY A 230 4.12 19.38 -42.53
CA GLY A 230 3.55 18.29 -43.34
C GLY A 230 2.64 18.77 -44.48
N GLU A 231 1.93 19.90 -44.32
CA GLU A 231 1.13 20.51 -45.39
C GLU A 231 1.99 21.25 -46.44
N ALA A 232 3.20 21.70 -46.08
CA ALA A 232 4.11 22.39 -46.99
C ALA A 232 4.81 21.42 -47.96
N GLU A 233 5.18 20.23 -47.51
CA GLU A 233 5.85 19.21 -48.33
C GLU A 233 4.92 18.59 -49.39
N GLN A 234 3.63 18.43 -49.07
CA GLN A 234 2.65 17.88 -50.03
C GLN A 234 2.33 18.83 -51.19
N ASN A 235 2.61 20.13 -51.04
CA ASN A 235 2.29 21.14 -52.05
C ASN A 235 3.45 21.39 -53.04
N THR A 236 4.66 20.89 -52.74
CA THR A 236 5.82 20.97 -53.66
C THR A 236 5.85 19.84 -54.69
N ASP A 237 5.25 18.68 -54.40
CA ASP A 237 5.26 17.52 -55.30
C ASP A 237 4.25 17.62 -56.46
N ASN A 238 3.29 18.54 -56.39
CA ASN A 238 2.30 18.79 -57.45
C ASN A 238 2.69 19.94 -58.42
N LYS A 239 3.95 20.40 -58.37
CA LYS A 239 4.49 21.38 -59.32
C LYS A 239 5.80 20.90 -59.92
N ASN A 240 5.74 19.88 -60.77
CA ASN A 240 6.68 19.76 -61.88
C ASN A 240 5.93 19.22 -63.11
N TRP A 241 6.11 19.95 -64.23
CA TRP A 241 5.55 19.71 -65.55
C TRP A 241 5.93 18.35 -66.15
#